data_AF-A0A259JZU2-F1
#
_entry.id   AF-A0A259JZU2-F1
#
_cell.length_a   1.000
_cell.length_b   1.000
_cell.length_c   1.000
_cell.angle_alpha   90.00
_cell.angle_beta   90.00
_cell.angle_gamma   90.00
#
_symmetry.space_group_name_H-M   'P 1'
#
loop_
_entity.id
_entity.type
_entity.pdbx_description
1 polymer ?
#
loop_
_entity_poly.entity_id
_entity_poly.type
_entity_poly.pdbx_seq_one_letter_code
_entity_poly.pdbx_strand_id
1 'polypeptide(L)'
;MFVAHKGGDDRIRALVGSGLQALLFAIFAAFLMVLLALLQRASGAYFAEFSATEAQEAGHYVTGLLFADYARAHFPPLFAFIETFFLHYPRVALGLNPPLYYLLEGAWFLAVSPSTPAALVLPCLMAAILVVSAGFVTARRLGPLPGVAVCAVLLALIPLR
;
A
#
# COMPACT_ATOMS: atom_id res chain seq x y z
N MET A 1 50.13 16.74 -20.86
CA MET A 1 49.51 15.41 -20.70
C MET A 1 48.33 15.56 -19.73
N PHE A 2 47.14 15.86 -20.26
CA PHE A 2 45.93 16.08 -19.47
C PHE A 2 45.28 14.72 -19.18
N VAL A 3 45.30 14.29 -17.92
CA VAL A 3 44.53 13.12 -17.47
C VAL A 3 43.09 13.58 -17.30
N ALA A 4 42.26 13.24 -18.29
CA ALA A 4 40.85 13.59 -18.31
C ALA A 4 40.08 12.90 -17.16
N HIS A 5 39.15 13.67 -16.60
CA HIS A 5 38.28 13.44 -15.45
C HIS A 5 37.25 12.30 -15.67
N LYS A 6 37.71 11.09 -15.99
CA LYS A 6 36.85 9.95 -16.38
C LYS A 6 35.85 9.52 -15.28
N GLY A 7 36.19 9.73 -14.01
CA GLY A 7 35.35 9.35 -12.87
C GLY A 7 34.12 10.24 -12.62
N GLY A 8 34.10 11.47 -13.14
CA GLY A 8 32.94 12.36 -13.01
C GLY A 8 31.79 11.95 -13.92
N ASP A 9 32.10 11.66 -15.19
CA ASP A 9 31.12 11.28 -16.21
C ASP A 9 30.42 9.95 -15.90
N ASP A 10 31.15 8.96 -15.38
CA ASP A 10 30.59 7.65 -15.01
C ASP A 10 29.61 7.75 -13.83
N ARG A 11 29.89 8.61 -12.85
CA ARG A 11 28.97 8.88 -11.72
C ARG A 11 27.71 9.59 -12.19
N ILE A 12 27.83 10.60 -13.06
CA ILE A 12 26.68 11.31 -13.62
C ILE A 12 25.79 10.34 -14.41
N ARG A 13 26.37 9.48 -15.26
CA ARG A 13 25.61 8.46 -16.00
C ARG A 13 24.90 7.46 -15.09
N ALA A 14 25.56 7.02 -14.02
CA ALA A 14 24.95 6.11 -13.04
C ALA A 14 23.81 6.77 -12.25
N LEU A 15 23.96 8.04 -11.86
CA LEU A 15 22.92 8.82 -11.18
C LEU A 15 21.73 9.06 -12.10
N VAL A 16 21.96 9.46 -13.35
CA VAL A 16 20.90 9.66 -14.35
C VAL A 16 20.17 8.35 -14.64
N GLY A 17 20.91 7.23 -14.78
CA GLY A 17 20.31 5.90 -14.96
C GLY A 17 19.46 5.46 -13.78
N SER A 18 19.92 5.69 -12.54
CA SER A 18 19.18 5.37 -11.32
C SER A 18 17.93 6.25 -11.16
N GLY A 19 18.04 7.54 -11.49
CA GLY A 19 16.92 8.49 -11.46
C GLY A 19 15.83 8.14 -12.46
N LEU A 20 16.21 7.79 -13.70
CA LEU A 20 15.27 7.33 -14.72
C LEU A 20 14.54 6.06 -14.28
N GLN A 21 15.26 5.10 -13.69
CA GLN A 21 14.67 3.86 -13.18
C GLN A 21 13.65 4.12 -12.06
N ALA A 22 13.98 5.01 -11.11
CA ALA A 22 13.06 5.41 -10.05
C ALA A 22 11.82 6.11 -10.61
N LEU A 23 11.99 6.98 -11.61
CA LEU A 23 10.88 7.66 -12.27
C LEU A 23 9.97 6.67 -13.00
N LEU A 24 10.53 5.73 -13.77
CA LEU A 24 9.77 4.68 -14.45
C LEU A 24 9.01 3.79 -13.46
N PHE A 25 9.65 3.43 -12.35
CA PHE A 25 8.99 2.71 -11.26
C PHE A 25 7.79 3.50 -10.73
N ALA A 26 7.97 4.79 -10.42
CA ALA A 26 6.91 5.63 -9.88
C ALA A 26 5.74 5.81 -10.87
N ILE A 27 6.04 6.05 -12.15
CA ILE A 27 5.02 6.17 -13.20
C ILE A 27 4.23 4.87 -13.33
N PHE A 28 4.90 3.72 -13.39
CA PHE A 28 4.23 2.44 -13.55
C PHE A 28 3.43 2.05 -12.30
N ALA A 29 3.93 2.36 -11.11
CA ALA A 29 3.19 2.18 -9.86
C ALA A 29 1.94 3.06 -9.82
N ALA A 30 2.05 4.33 -10.20
CA ALA A 30 0.90 5.24 -10.28
C ALA A 30 -0.14 4.75 -11.29
N PHE A 31 0.29 4.32 -12.48
CA PHE A 31 -0.58 3.75 -13.50
C PHE A 31 -1.33 2.51 -12.98
N LEU A 32 -0.62 1.57 -12.36
CA LEU A 32 -1.24 0.37 -11.78
C LEU A 32 -2.16 0.70 -10.60
N MET A 33 -1.84 1.70 -9.79
CA MET A 33 -2.72 2.14 -8.71
C MET A 33 -4.05 2.66 -9.25
N VAL A 34 -4.03 3.44 -10.35
CA VAL A 34 -5.25 3.87 -11.04
C VAL A 34 -6.03 2.66 -11.59
N LEU A 35 -5.36 1.72 -12.26
CA LEU A 35 -6.01 0.53 -12.79
C LEU A 35 -6.68 -0.30 -11.68
N LEU A 36 -5.97 -0.54 -10.58
CA LEU A 36 -6.47 -1.30 -9.44
C LEU A 36 -7.63 -0.58 -8.73
N ALA A 37 -7.59 0.74 -8.61
CA ALA A 37 -8.71 1.51 -8.06
C ALA A 37 -9.96 1.42 -8.95
N LEU A 38 -9.79 1.43 -10.29
CA LEU A 38 -10.89 1.21 -11.22
C LEU A 38 -11.46 -0.20 -11.10
N LEU A 39 -10.61 -1.22 -10.93
CA LEU A 39 -11.05 -2.60 -10.70
C LEU A 39 -11.81 -2.75 -9.38
N GLN A 40 -11.30 -2.19 -8.27
CA GLN A 40 -12.01 -2.16 -6.98
C GLN A 40 -13.38 -1.45 -7.09
N ARG A 41 -13.46 -0.38 -7.88
CA ARG A 41 -14.73 0.30 -8.13
C ARG A 41 -15.68 -0.55 -8.96
N ALA A 42 -15.18 -1.22 -9.99
CA ALA A 42 -15.97 -2.11 -10.84
C ALA A 42 -16.49 -3.34 -10.10
N SER A 43 -15.75 -3.85 -9.12
CA SER A 43 -16.19 -4.95 -8.23
C SER A 43 -17.21 -4.52 -7.18
N GLY A 44 -17.59 -3.24 -7.15
CA GLY A 44 -18.53 -2.70 -6.17
C GLY A 44 -17.95 -2.51 -4.76
N ALA A 45 -16.64 -2.66 -4.55
CA ALA A 45 -16.01 -2.63 -3.23
C ALA A 45 -16.29 -1.32 -2.46
N TYR A 46 -16.40 -0.19 -3.16
CA TYR A 46 -16.71 1.12 -2.56
C TYR A 46 -18.16 1.27 -2.11
N PHE A 47 -19.05 0.38 -2.54
CA PHE A 47 -20.47 0.39 -2.21
C PHE A 47 -20.85 -0.74 -1.24
N ALA A 48 -19.96 -1.71 -1.04
CA ALA A 48 -20.14 -2.79 -0.09
C ALA A 48 -19.92 -2.30 1.35
N GLU A 49 -20.70 -2.84 2.30
CA GLU A 49 -20.39 -2.68 3.71
C GLU A 49 -19.15 -3.49 4.08
N PHE A 50 -18.34 -3.01 5.02
CA PHE A 50 -17.23 -3.79 5.56
C PHE A 50 -17.76 -5.08 6.19
N SER A 51 -17.26 -6.24 5.77
CA SER A 51 -17.78 -7.59 6.09
C SER A 51 -18.93 -8.10 5.22
N ALA A 52 -19.32 -7.40 4.15
CA ALA A 52 -20.24 -7.95 3.16
C ALA A 52 -19.65 -9.20 2.47
N THR A 53 -18.33 -9.23 2.31
CA THR A 53 -17.59 -10.31 1.64
C THR A 53 -16.64 -11.06 2.56
N GLU A 54 -15.88 -10.37 3.41
CA GLU A 54 -14.89 -10.99 4.28
C GLU A 54 -15.03 -10.49 5.73
N ALA A 55 -15.31 -11.40 6.67
CA ALA A 55 -15.67 -11.07 8.06
C ALA A 55 -14.60 -10.27 8.82
N GLN A 56 -13.34 -10.31 8.36
CA GLN A 56 -12.21 -9.62 9.01
C GLN A 56 -12.04 -8.16 8.54
N GLU A 57 -12.66 -7.74 7.43
CA GLU A 57 -12.50 -6.38 6.88
C GLU A 57 -12.88 -5.29 7.89
N ALA A 58 -14.02 -5.45 8.57
CA ALA A 58 -14.44 -4.51 9.60
C ALA A 58 -13.46 -4.49 10.78
N GLY A 59 -12.89 -5.65 11.11
CA GLY A 59 -11.87 -5.77 12.16
C GLY A 59 -10.61 -4.98 11.86
N HIS A 60 -10.13 -5.06 10.61
CA HIS A 60 -9.00 -4.26 10.14
C HIS A 60 -9.29 -2.77 10.25
N TYR A 61 -10.37 -2.32 9.60
CA TYR A 61 -10.78 -0.90 9.58
C TYR A 61 -10.91 -0.31 10.99
N VAL A 62 -11.63 -0.99 11.88
CA VAL A 62 -11.87 -0.51 13.26
C VAL A 62 -10.58 -0.48 14.07
N THR A 63 -9.67 -1.44 13.84
CA THR A 63 -8.37 -1.45 14.53
C THR A 63 -7.46 -0.34 14.01
N GLY A 64 -7.44 -0.07 12.70
CA GLY A 64 -6.74 1.08 12.13
C GLY A 64 -7.27 2.41 12.68
N LEU A 65 -8.60 2.53 12.79
CA LEU A 65 -9.26 3.69 13.40
C LEU A 65 -8.84 3.88 14.87
N LEU A 66 -8.76 2.80 15.65
CA LEU A 66 -8.28 2.83 17.03
C LEU A 66 -6.89 3.48 17.12
N PHE A 67 -5.94 3.06 16.28
CA PHE A 67 -4.58 3.63 16.31
C PHE A 67 -4.55 5.10 15.87
N ALA A 68 -5.36 5.47 14.88
CA ALA A 68 -5.47 6.87 14.45
C ALA A 68 -6.03 7.75 15.58
N ASP A 69 -7.08 7.32 16.24
CA ASP A 69 -7.72 8.09 17.32
C ASP A 69 -6.86 8.10 18.59
N TYR A 70 -6.14 7.02 18.87
CA TYR A 70 -5.15 6.95 19.94
C TYR A 70 -4.05 8.00 19.77
N ALA A 71 -3.56 8.14 18.54
CA ALA A 71 -2.56 9.14 18.20
C ALA A 71 -3.15 10.57 18.23
N ARG A 72 -4.37 10.78 17.75
CA ARG A 72 -5.08 12.08 17.85
C ARG A 72 -5.35 12.49 19.29
N ALA A 73 -5.57 11.53 20.18
CA ALA A 73 -5.73 11.75 21.61
C ALA A 73 -4.39 12.00 22.35
N HIS A 74 -3.27 12.11 21.62
CA HIS A 74 -1.93 12.31 22.17
C HIS A 74 -1.44 11.19 23.09
N PHE A 75 -1.74 9.94 22.73
CA PHE A 75 -1.23 8.74 23.39
C PHE A 75 -1.55 8.66 24.90
N PRO A 76 -2.84 8.68 25.30
CA PRO A 76 -3.23 8.45 26.70
C PRO A 76 -2.83 7.04 27.18
N PRO A 77 -3.05 6.69 28.46
CA PRO A 77 -2.87 5.32 28.93
C PRO A 77 -3.64 4.32 28.05
N LEU A 78 -2.91 3.41 27.40
CA LEU A 78 -3.42 2.59 26.28
C LEU A 78 -4.65 1.77 26.67
N PHE A 79 -4.62 1.10 27.82
CA PHE A 79 -5.73 0.24 28.26
C PHE A 79 -7.01 1.04 28.54
N ALA A 80 -6.89 2.18 29.21
CA ALA A 80 -8.04 3.06 29.47
C ALA A 80 -8.65 3.59 28.16
N PHE A 81 -7.80 3.95 27.18
CA PHE A 81 -8.27 4.38 25.86
C PHE A 81 -9.02 3.26 25.16
N ILE A 82 -8.43 2.05 25.10
CA ILE A 82 -9.02 0.89 24.46
C ILE A 82 -10.39 0.55 25.08
N GLU A 83 -10.52 0.58 26.41
CA GLU A 83 -11.80 0.34 27.10
C GLU A 83 -12.88 1.32 26.65
N THR A 84 -12.57 2.62 26.60
CA THR A 84 -13.51 3.65 26.14
C THR A 84 -13.82 3.54 24.64
N PHE A 85 -12.85 3.13 23.84
CA PHE A 85 -13.00 2.92 22.40
C PHE A 85 -13.95 1.77 22.12
N PHE A 86 -13.85 0.67 22.87
CA PHE A 86 -14.71 -0.51 22.74
C PHE A 86 -16.19 -0.22 23.01
N LEU A 87 -16.51 0.81 23.81
CA LEU A 87 -17.90 1.25 24.03
C LEU A 87 -18.55 1.78 22.75
N HIS A 88 -17.75 2.29 21.82
CA HIS A 88 -18.22 2.86 20.55
C HIS A 88 -18.04 1.88 19.37
N TYR A 89 -16.97 1.08 19.41
CA TYR A 89 -16.60 0.18 18.32
C TYR A 89 -16.24 -1.23 18.84
N PRO A 90 -17.18 -2.19 18.87
CA PRO A 90 -16.97 -3.50 19.50
C PRO A 90 -16.13 -4.48 18.67
N ARG A 91 -15.77 -4.13 17.42
CA ARG A 91 -15.17 -5.03 16.42
C ARG A 91 -13.65 -4.87 16.27
N VAL A 92 -12.92 -4.63 17.36
CA VAL A 92 -11.45 -4.50 17.29
C VAL A 92 -10.80 -5.89 17.11
N ALA A 93 -9.88 -6.02 16.16
CA ALA A 93 -9.19 -7.27 15.82
C ALA A 93 -7.74 -7.32 16.37
N LEU A 94 -7.48 -6.68 17.51
CA LEU A 94 -6.17 -6.68 18.17
C LEU A 94 -5.75 -8.12 18.50
N GLY A 95 -4.51 -8.47 18.14
CA GLY A 95 -3.92 -9.79 18.42
C GLY A 95 -4.41 -10.94 17.52
N LEU A 96 -5.45 -10.74 16.70
CA LEU A 96 -5.92 -11.75 15.75
C LEU A 96 -5.09 -11.76 14.46
N ASN A 97 -4.64 -10.57 14.03
CA ASN A 97 -3.91 -10.38 12.78
C ASN A 97 -2.54 -9.72 13.01
N PRO A 98 -1.55 -9.96 12.12
CA PRO A 98 -0.24 -9.32 12.19
C PRO A 98 -0.35 -7.79 12.28
N PRO A 99 0.42 -7.13 13.17
CA PRO A 99 0.17 -5.75 13.53
C PRO A 99 0.45 -4.70 12.46
N LEU A 100 1.26 -5.06 11.47
CA LEU A 100 1.76 -4.10 10.50
C LEU A 100 0.64 -3.41 9.71
N TYR A 101 -0.39 -4.16 9.29
CA TYR A 101 -1.44 -3.60 8.44
C TYR A 101 -2.24 -2.50 9.15
N TYR A 102 -2.78 -2.78 10.34
CA TYR A 102 -3.62 -1.79 11.04
C TYR A 102 -2.81 -0.61 11.60
N LEU A 103 -1.50 -0.79 11.86
CA LEU A 103 -0.63 0.35 12.19
C LEU A 103 -0.43 1.27 10.97
N LEU A 104 -0.20 0.69 9.79
CA LEU A 104 -0.12 1.46 8.54
C LEU A 104 -1.45 2.14 8.20
N GLU A 105 -2.56 1.43 8.40
CA GLU A 105 -3.91 1.98 8.22
C GLU A 105 -4.20 3.14 9.17
N GLY A 106 -3.84 3.01 10.45
CA GLY A 106 -3.94 4.11 11.41
C GLY A 106 -3.10 5.33 11.02
N ALA A 107 -1.85 5.11 10.60
CA ALA A 107 -0.99 6.18 10.09
C ALA A 107 -1.56 6.83 8.82
N TRP A 108 -2.15 6.03 7.93
CA TRP A 108 -2.82 6.50 6.73
C TRP A 108 -4.04 7.37 7.08
N PHE A 109 -4.88 6.93 8.02
CA PHE A 109 -6.02 7.71 8.49
C PHE A 109 -5.63 9.02 9.18
N LEU A 110 -4.44 9.12 9.79
CA LEU A 110 -3.93 10.40 10.27
C LEU A 110 -3.65 11.38 9.12
N ALA A 111 -3.24 10.89 7.94
CA ALA A 111 -2.91 11.71 6.79
C ALA A 111 -4.14 12.14 5.96
N VAL A 112 -5.13 11.26 5.76
CA VAL A 112 -6.25 11.51 4.83
C VAL A 112 -7.65 11.49 5.46
N SER A 113 -7.72 11.38 6.79
CA SER A 113 -8.94 11.15 7.58
C SER A 113 -9.62 9.78 7.33
N PRO A 114 -10.26 9.18 8.34
CA PRO A 114 -10.90 7.87 8.19
C PRO A 114 -12.15 7.94 7.29
N SER A 115 -12.20 7.08 6.27
CA SER A 115 -13.37 6.87 5.42
C SER A 115 -13.25 5.55 4.66
N THR A 116 -14.37 5.00 4.15
CA THR A 116 -14.33 3.79 3.31
C THR A 116 -13.41 3.93 2.10
N PRO A 117 -13.47 5.03 1.31
CA PRO A 117 -12.56 5.19 0.19
C PRO A 117 -11.09 5.28 0.64
N ALA A 118 -10.79 5.96 1.75
CA ALA A 118 -9.44 6.03 2.28
C ALA A 118 -8.90 4.63 2.65
N ALA A 119 -9.71 3.80 3.30
CA ALA A 119 -9.32 2.45 3.68
C ALA A 119 -9.00 1.56 2.46
N LEU A 120 -9.76 1.69 1.37
CA LEU A 120 -9.56 0.89 0.13
C LEU A 120 -8.35 1.33 -0.70
N VAL A 121 -7.96 2.61 -0.60
CA VAL A 121 -6.76 3.13 -1.28
C VAL A 121 -5.48 2.49 -0.75
N LEU A 122 -5.40 2.16 0.54
CA LEU A 122 -4.20 1.55 1.12
C LEU A 122 -3.86 0.17 0.51
N PRO A 123 -4.75 -0.84 0.48
CA PRO A 123 -4.46 -2.11 -0.16
C PRO A 123 -4.26 -1.95 -1.67
N CYS A 124 -4.89 -0.96 -2.32
CA CYS A 124 -4.62 -0.62 -3.72
C CYS A 124 -3.16 -0.18 -3.93
N LEU A 125 -2.67 0.72 -3.08
CA LEU A 125 -1.28 1.18 -3.09
C LEU A 125 -0.30 0.04 -2.81
N MET A 126 -0.59 -0.79 -1.80
CA MET A 126 0.25 -1.94 -1.46
C MET A 126 0.33 -2.96 -2.60
N ALA A 127 -0.80 -3.26 -3.25
CA ALA A 127 -0.86 -4.14 -4.41
C ALA A 127 -0.08 -3.58 -5.61
N ALA A 128 -0.22 -2.28 -5.91
CA ALA A 128 0.56 -1.63 -6.96
C ALA A 128 2.07 -1.73 -6.70
N ILE A 129 2.52 -1.43 -5.48
CA ILE A 129 3.93 -1.53 -5.09
C ILE A 129 4.43 -2.98 -5.21
N LEU A 130 3.64 -3.96 -4.77
CA LEU A 130 3.98 -5.38 -4.88
C LEU A 130 4.17 -5.80 -6.33
N VAL A 131 3.19 -5.52 -7.19
CA VAL A 131 3.22 -5.89 -8.61
C VAL A 131 4.43 -5.26 -9.31
N VAL A 132 4.63 -3.95 -9.14
CA VAL A 132 5.75 -3.25 -9.77
C VAL A 132 7.08 -3.73 -9.25
N SER A 133 7.25 -3.87 -7.94
CA SER A 133 8.52 -4.30 -7.36
C SER A 133 8.88 -5.72 -7.81
N ALA A 134 7.93 -6.65 -7.82
CA ALA A 134 8.14 -8.01 -8.31
C ALA A 134 8.54 -8.03 -9.79
N GLY A 135 7.82 -7.28 -10.63
CA GLY A 135 8.14 -7.15 -12.05
C GLY A 135 9.51 -6.52 -12.30
N PHE A 136 9.84 -5.45 -11.56
CA PHE A 136 11.10 -4.72 -11.70
C PHE A 136 12.31 -5.56 -11.26
N VAL A 137 12.20 -6.26 -10.13
CA VAL A 137 13.24 -7.18 -9.65
C VAL A 137 13.47 -8.31 -10.65
N THR A 138 12.38 -8.86 -11.19
CA THR A 138 12.45 -9.92 -12.20
C THR A 138 13.07 -9.41 -13.50
N ALA A 139 12.66 -8.23 -13.96
CA ALA A 139 13.19 -7.60 -15.17
C ALA A 139 14.70 -7.36 -15.09
N ARG A 140 15.19 -6.96 -13.92
CA ARG A 140 16.62 -6.74 -13.67
C ARG A 140 17.45 -8.03 -13.69
N ARG A 141 16.85 -9.18 -13.39
CA ARG A 141 17.56 -10.47 -13.29
C ARG A 141 17.44 -11.32 -14.55
N LEU A 142 16.26 -11.34 -15.17
CA LEU A 142 15.90 -12.28 -16.24
C LEU A 142 15.53 -11.58 -17.56
N GLY A 143 15.53 -10.25 -17.58
CA GLY A 143 15.12 -9.44 -18.73
C GLY A 143 13.66 -8.99 -18.69
N PRO A 144 13.28 -8.04 -19.55
CA PRO A 144 12.00 -7.32 -19.46
C PRO A 144 10.77 -8.22 -19.66
N LEU A 145 10.85 -9.22 -20.54
CA LEU A 145 9.72 -10.12 -20.83
C LEU A 145 9.27 -10.93 -19.60
N PRO A 146 10.17 -11.64 -18.87
CA PRO A 146 9.82 -12.24 -17.58
C PRO A 146 9.26 -11.25 -16.55
N GLY A 147 9.77 -10.02 -16.51
CA GLY A 147 9.25 -8.98 -15.60
C GLY A 147 7.80 -8.61 -15.88
N VAL A 148 7.44 -8.41 -17.15
CA VAL A 148 6.06 -8.15 -17.57
C VAL A 148 5.16 -9.37 -17.29
N ALA A 149 5.67 -10.59 -17.54
CA ALA A 149 4.93 -11.81 -17.27
C ALA A 149 4.57 -11.94 -15.77
N VAL A 150 5.49 -11.63 -14.86
CA VAL A 150 5.21 -11.63 -13.42
C VAL A 150 4.13 -10.61 -13.06
N CYS A 151 4.21 -9.39 -13.60
CA CYS A 151 3.15 -8.39 -13.37
C CYS A 151 1.79 -8.90 -13.84
N ALA A 152 1.72 -9.46 -15.05
CA ALA A 152 0.49 -9.97 -15.64
C ALA A 152 -0.10 -11.13 -14.82
N VAL A 153 0.73 -12.07 -14.37
CA VAL A 153 0.30 -13.18 -13.52
C VAL A 153 -0.25 -12.65 -12.19
N LEU A 154 0.47 -11.76 -11.51
CA LEU A 154 0.00 -11.21 -10.24
C LEU A 154 -1.32 -10.44 -10.36
N LEU A 155 -1.52 -9.70 -11.46
CA LEU A 155 -2.78 -9.01 -11.74
C LEU A 155 -3.91 -9.97 -12.08
N ALA A 156 -3.62 -11.06 -12.80
CA ALA A 156 -4.61 -12.08 -13.15
C ALA A 156 -5.06 -12.91 -11.93
N LEU A 157 -4.23 -12.99 -10.90
CA LEU A 157 -4.57 -13.64 -9.63
C LEU A 157 -5.50 -12.80 -8.75
N ILE A 158 -5.76 -11.54 -9.10
CA ILE A 158 -6.72 -10.71 -8.39
C ILE A 158 -8.12 -11.22 -8.76
N PRO A 159 -8.85 -11.85 -7.82
CA PRO A 159 -10.18 -12.35 -8.13
C PRO A 159 -11.08 -11.14 -8.39
N LEU A 160 -11.52 -10.99 -9.65
CA LEU A 160 -12.62 -10.11 -10.01
C LEU A 160 -13.89 -10.81 -9.51
N ARG A 161 -14.32 -10.47 -8.29
CA ARG A 161 -15.63 -10.86 -7.77
C ARG A 161 -16.65 -9.77 -8.08
#